data_AF-A0A958FDN0-F1
#
_entry.id   AF-A0A958FDN0-F1
#
_cell.length_a   1.000
_cell.length_b   1.000
_cell.length_c   1.000
_cell.angle_alpha   90.00
_cell.angle_beta   90.00
_cell.angle_gamma   90.00
#
_symmetry.space_group_name_H-M   'P 1'
#
loop_
_entity.id
_entity.type
_entity.pdbx_description
1 polymer ?
#
loop_
_entity_poly.entity_id
_entity_poly.type
_entity_poly.pdbx_seq_one_letter_code
_entity_poly.pdbx_strand_id
1 'polypeptide(L)'
;QTGQIGPFVIVQESSIASGVRRIEALTGPKAVEYIQRSRDVVQELDQLLNTPAPELTGRVKQMMEQIRGLEKQIQQLQAKEVLSRTDEFLAKAEQYGDINLIVEQFEDQDVNLLKQLGDAIRQKSEQTVGFFVNLLPDGRVNFICAVTDDLIKGRQLKAGDLVKEAA
;
A
#
# COMPACT_ATOMS: atom_id res chain seq x y z
N GLN A 1 -13.85 54.21 -18.27
CA GLN A 1 -13.71 53.19 -19.34
C GLN A 1 -13.48 51.83 -18.69
N THR A 2 -13.97 50.73 -19.28
CA THR A 2 -13.88 49.37 -18.71
C THR A 2 -12.45 48.89 -18.45
N GLY A 3 -11.45 49.43 -19.17
CA GLY A 3 -10.03 49.15 -18.92
C GLY A 3 -9.52 49.54 -17.53
N GLN A 4 -10.25 50.38 -16.78
CA GLN A 4 -9.91 50.73 -15.40
C GLN A 4 -10.17 49.60 -14.38
N ILE A 5 -10.93 48.57 -14.78
CA ILE A 5 -11.21 47.39 -13.95
C ILE A 5 -9.96 46.49 -13.83
N GLY A 6 -9.03 46.58 -14.78
CA GLY A 6 -7.82 45.75 -14.80
C GLY A 6 -8.10 44.31 -15.24
N PRO A 7 -7.23 43.34 -14.90
CA PRO A 7 -7.40 41.96 -15.30
C PRO A 7 -8.65 41.35 -14.69
N PHE A 8 -9.32 40.47 -15.43
CA PHE A 8 -10.43 39.64 -14.96
C PHE A 8 -9.99 38.19 -15.01
N VAL A 9 -9.92 37.53 -13.85
CA VAL A 9 -9.40 36.17 -13.73
C VAL A 9 -10.47 35.29 -13.12
N ILE A 10 -10.89 34.25 -13.85
CA ILE A 10 -11.77 33.20 -13.31
C ILE A 10 -10.93 32.32 -12.40
N VAL A 11 -11.31 32.24 -11.14
CA VAL A 11 -10.60 31.41 -10.13
C VAL A 11 -11.30 30.08 -9.92
N GLN A 12 -12.61 30.04 -10.09
CA GLN A 12 -13.39 28.82 -9.94
C GLN A 12 -14.60 28.84 -10.86
N GLU A 13 -14.94 27.66 -11.34
CA GLU A 13 -16.17 27.42 -12.04
C GLU A 13 -16.85 26.17 -11.49
N SER A 14 -18.17 26.25 -11.27
CA SER A 14 -18.95 25.14 -10.72
C SER A 14 -20.34 25.08 -11.35
N SER A 15 -20.88 23.87 -11.44
CA SER A 15 -22.28 23.65 -11.84
C SER A 15 -23.17 23.69 -10.60
N ILE A 16 -24.22 24.50 -10.63
CA ILE A 16 -25.19 24.59 -9.51
C ILE A 16 -26.45 23.79 -9.81
N ALA A 17 -26.85 23.74 -11.08
CA ALA A 17 -28.05 23.06 -11.55
C ALA A 17 -27.90 22.74 -13.04
N SER A 18 -28.83 21.93 -13.58
CA SER A 18 -28.88 21.67 -15.02
C SER A 18 -28.94 22.99 -15.80
N GLY A 19 -27.92 23.24 -16.64
CA GLY A 19 -27.81 24.44 -17.46
C GLY A 19 -27.32 25.71 -16.75
N VAL A 20 -26.94 25.67 -15.47
CA VAL A 20 -26.49 26.86 -14.71
C VAL A 20 -25.06 26.71 -14.21
N ARG A 21 -24.17 27.64 -14.62
CA ARG A 21 -22.76 27.71 -14.21
C ARG A 21 -22.52 28.93 -13.31
N ARG A 22 -21.87 28.73 -12.17
CA ARG A 22 -21.32 29.81 -11.35
C ARG A 22 -19.85 29.98 -11.68
N ILE A 23 -19.50 31.21 -11.99
CA ILE A 23 -18.13 31.66 -12.20
C ILE A 23 -17.77 32.57 -11.03
N GLU A 24 -16.70 32.23 -10.34
CA GLU A 24 -16.06 33.11 -9.36
C GLU A 24 -14.84 33.72 -10.01
N ALA A 25 -14.74 35.04 -9.97
CA ALA A 25 -13.69 35.77 -10.63
C ALA A 25 -13.18 36.94 -9.77
N LEU A 26 -11.88 37.23 -9.92
CA LEU A 26 -11.22 38.36 -9.32
C LEU A 26 -10.96 39.43 -10.38
N THR A 27 -10.97 40.69 -9.96
CA THR A 27 -10.56 41.82 -10.79
C THR A 27 -9.53 42.71 -10.11
N GLY A 28 -8.91 43.61 -10.88
CA GLY A 28 -8.05 44.66 -10.37
C GLY A 28 -6.83 44.13 -9.58
N PRO A 29 -6.42 44.80 -8.49
CA PRO A 29 -5.24 44.40 -7.71
C PRO A 29 -5.31 42.97 -7.17
N LYS A 30 -6.50 42.48 -6.80
CA LYS A 30 -6.66 41.10 -6.29
C LYS A 30 -6.47 40.04 -7.37
N ALA A 31 -6.85 40.33 -8.60
CA ALA A 31 -6.52 39.46 -9.73
C ALA A 31 -5.01 39.42 -10.00
N VAL A 32 -4.30 40.54 -9.88
CA VAL A 32 -2.83 40.58 -10.04
C VAL A 32 -2.13 39.78 -8.96
N GLU A 33 -2.50 39.96 -7.69
CA GLU A 33 -1.98 39.22 -6.54
C GLU A 33 -2.17 37.70 -6.74
N TYR A 34 -3.35 37.29 -7.22
CA TYR A 34 -3.64 35.89 -7.52
C TYR A 34 -2.73 35.31 -8.62
N ILE A 35 -2.54 36.03 -9.73
CA ILE A 35 -1.66 35.60 -10.82
C ILE A 35 -0.20 35.49 -10.34
N GLN A 36 0.27 36.47 -9.58
CA GLN A 36 1.63 36.47 -9.03
C GLN A 36 1.84 35.29 -8.10
N ARG A 37 0.92 35.03 -7.17
CA ARG A 37 0.99 33.87 -6.28
C ARG A 37 1.00 32.54 -7.03
N SER A 38 0.18 32.41 -8.08
CA SER A 38 0.18 31.22 -8.93
C SER A 38 1.53 31.01 -9.64
N ARG A 39 2.11 32.10 -10.15
CA ARG A 39 3.45 32.08 -10.74
C ARG A 39 4.53 31.69 -9.73
N ASP A 40 4.48 32.23 -8.52
CA ASP A 40 5.47 31.95 -7.47
C ASP A 40 5.45 30.47 -7.07
N VAL A 41 4.26 29.86 -6.94
CA VAL A 41 4.11 28.42 -6.70
C VAL A 41 4.73 27.59 -7.83
N VAL A 42 4.47 27.96 -9.08
CA VAL A 42 5.06 27.27 -10.23
C VAL A 42 6.59 27.40 -10.24
N GLN A 43 7.12 28.57 -9.88
CA GLN A 43 8.56 28.81 -9.80
C GLN A 43 9.22 28.04 -8.65
N GLU A 44 8.55 27.93 -7.50
CA GLU A 44 9.02 27.10 -6.38
C GLU A 44 9.07 25.62 -6.79
N LEU A 45 8.06 25.12 -7.51
CA LEU A 45 8.05 23.75 -8.02
C LEU A 45 9.15 23.50 -9.07
N ASP A 46 9.40 24.47 -9.96
CA ASP A 46 10.51 24.43 -10.92
C ASP A 46 11.85 24.26 -10.20
N GLN A 47 12.10 25.05 -9.16
CA GLN A 47 13.32 24.95 -8.36
C GLN A 47 13.41 23.63 -7.58
N LEU A 48 12.32 23.20 -6.94
CA LEU A 48 12.28 21.98 -6.13
C LEU A 48 12.53 20.73 -6.99
N LEU A 49 11.95 20.69 -8.18
CA LEU A 49 12.05 19.56 -9.10
C LEU A 49 13.20 19.71 -10.11
N ASN A 50 13.89 20.85 -10.10
CA ASN A 50 14.91 21.25 -11.06
C ASN A 50 14.42 21.01 -12.50
N THR A 51 13.22 21.48 -12.83
CA THR A 51 12.51 21.17 -14.08
C THR A 51 11.67 22.36 -14.53
N PRO A 52 11.87 22.86 -15.77
CA PRO A 52 11.20 24.06 -16.24
C PRO A 52 9.68 23.90 -16.27
N ALA A 53 8.96 25.01 -16.08
CA ALA A 53 7.50 25.04 -15.95
C ALA A 53 6.70 24.22 -17.00
N PRO A 54 7.04 24.25 -18.32
CA PRO A 54 6.32 23.45 -19.33
C PRO A 54 6.43 21.93 -19.12
N GLU A 55 7.50 21.46 -18.49
CA GLU A 55 7.81 20.03 -18.30
C GLU A 55 7.40 19.51 -16.91
N LEU A 56 7.10 20.42 -15.96
CA LEU A 56 6.74 20.09 -14.58
C LEU A 56 5.66 19.00 -14.47
N THR A 57 4.60 19.11 -15.27
CA THR A 57 3.50 18.14 -15.23
C THR A 57 3.97 16.74 -15.64
N GLY A 58 4.83 16.65 -16.65
CA GLY A 58 5.43 15.39 -17.10
C GLY A 58 6.35 14.80 -16.02
N ARG A 59 7.18 15.64 -15.41
CA ARG A 59 8.09 15.24 -14.32
C ARG A 59 7.34 14.69 -13.12
N VAL A 60 6.27 15.35 -12.68
CA VAL A 60 5.43 14.88 -11.57
C VAL A 60 4.80 13.53 -11.91
N LYS A 61 4.26 13.35 -13.12
CA LYS A 61 3.70 12.05 -13.54
C LYS A 61 4.75 10.94 -13.52
N GLN A 62 5.95 11.21 -14.03
CA GLN A 62 7.05 10.25 -14.02
C GLN A 62 7.45 9.89 -12.58
N MET A 63 7.57 10.87 -11.69
CA MET A 63 7.89 10.63 -10.28
C MET A 63 6.82 9.77 -9.60
N MET A 64 5.53 10.03 -9.85
CA MET A 64 4.44 9.21 -9.32
C MET A 64 4.49 7.76 -9.83
N GLU A 65 4.84 7.55 -11.10
CA GLU A 65 5.02 6.22 -11.67
C GLU A 65 6.24 5.50 -11.07
N GLN A 66 7.35 6.22 -10.88
CA GLN A 66 8.54 5.70 -10.21
C GLN A 66 8.25 5.31 -8.77
N ILE A 67 7.52 6.14 -8.01
CA ILE A 67 7.13 5.83 -6.62
C ILE A 67 6.32 4.53 -6.58
N ARG A 68 5.29 4.39 -7.43
CA ARG A 68 4.49 3.16 -7.51
C ARG A 68 5.34 1.94 -7.90
N GLY A 69 6.30 2.13 -8.81
CA GLY A 69 7.24 1.09 -9.22
C GLY A 69 8.13 0.64 -8.06
N LEU A 70 8.68 1.59 -7.30
CA LEU A 70 9.52 1.34 -6.14
C LEU A 70 8.74 0.66 -5.01
N GLU A 71 7.52 1.12 -4.72
CA GLU A 71 6.62 0.48 -3.74
C GLU A 71 6.39 -1.00 -4.08
N LYS A 72 6.12 -1.30 -5.35
CA LYS A 72 5.95 -2.69 -5.82
C LYS A 72 7.25 -3.49 -5.69
N GLN A 73 8.40 -2.91 -5.99
CA GLN A 73 9.70 -3.58 -5.82
C GLN A 73 10.00 -3.87 -4.35
N ILE A 74 9.69 -2.93 -3.44
CA ILE A 74 9.83 -3.12 -2.00
C ILE A 74 8.99 -4.30 -1.53
N GLN A 75 7.71 -4.36 -1.92
CA GLN A 75 6.83 -5.48 -1.58
C GLN A 75 7.37 -6.82 -2.11
N GLN A 76 7.91 -6.85 -3.33
CA GLN A 76 8.51 -8.06 -3.91
C GLN A 76 9.78 -8.51 -3.16
N LEU A 77 10.62 -7.56 -2.74
CA LEU A 77 11.83 -7.85 -1.99
C LEU A 77 11.51 -8.37 -0.58
N GLN A 78 10.56 -7.73 0.11
CA GLN A 78 10.06 -8.19 1.42
C GLN A 78 9.46 -9.60 1.33
N ALA A 79 8.66 -9.86 0.29
CA ALA A 79 8.12 -11.20 0.03
C ALA A 79 9.23 -12.24 -0.16
N LYS A 80 10.25 -11.92 -0.97
CA LYS A 80 11.39 -12.81 -1.20
C LYS A 80 12.19 -13.06 0.07
N GLU A 81 12.37 -12.03 0.89
CA GLU A 81 13.07 -12.14 2.18
C GLU A 81 12.34 -13.09 3.12
N VAL A 82 11.03 -12.89 3.34
CA VAL A 82 10.21 -13.77 4.19
C VAL A 82 10.26 -15.23 3.70
N LEU A 83 10.09 -15.45 2.40
CA LEU A 83 10.14 -16.81 1.83
C LEU A 83 11.54 -17.43 1.93
N SER A 84 12.61 -16.64 1.84
CA SER A 84 13.98 -17.16 1.99
C SER A 84 14.27 -17.68 3.41
N ARG A 85 13.56 -17.14 4.42
CA ARG A 85 13.69 -17.55 5.83
C ARG A 85 12.88 -18.80 6.17
N THR A 86 12.27 -19.48 5.18
CA THR A 86 11.51 -20.71 5.41
C THR A 86 12.30 -21.76 6.21
N ASP A 87 13.58 -21.95 5.88
CA ASP A 87 14.41 -22.94 6.56
C ASP A 87 14.72 -22.55 8.02
N GLU A 88 14.80 -21.24 8.31
CA GLU A 88 14.94 -20.73 9.67
C GLU A 88 13.66 -20.96 10.50
N PHE A 89 12.48 -20.76 9.90
CA PHE A 89 11.21 -21.03 10.55
C PHE A 89 11.04 -22.53 10.86
N LEU A 90 11.45 -23.40 9.93
CA LEU A 90 11.47 -24.85 10.17
C LEU A 90 12.43 -25.23 11.30
N ALA A 91 13.60 -24.60 11.38
CA ALA A 91 14.57 -24.85 12.44
C ALA A 91 14.09 -24.38 13.83
N LYS A 92 13.20 -23.38 13.88
CA LYS A 92 12.57 -22.88 15.10
C LYS A 92 11.31 -23.64 15.51
N ALA A 93 10.89 -24.64 14.73
CA ALA A 93 9.67 -25.36 15.02
C ALA A 93 9.75 -26.04 16.40
N GLU A 94 8.71 -25.82 17.21
CA GLU A 94 8.57 -26.47 18.50
C GLU A 94 7.93 -27.84 18.30
N GLN A 95 8.56 -28.89 18.84
CA GLN A 95 8.05 -30.25 18.72
C GLN A 95 7.05 -30.58 19.84
N TYR A 96 5.82 -30.91 19.46
CA TYR A 96 4.74 -31.37 20.33
C TYR A 96 4.35 -32.80 19.96
N GLY A 97 5.01 -33.77 20.62
CA GLY A 97 4.90 -35.18 20.26
C GLY A 97 5.50 -35.43 18.88
N ASP A 98 4.66 -35.87 17.93
CA ASP A 98 5.08 -36.11 16.55
C ASP A 98 4.83 -34.91 15.63
N ILE A 99 4.27 -33.80 16.16
CA ILE A 99 3.90 -32.62 15.38
C ILE A 99 4.92 -31.51 15.62
N ASN A 100 5.41 -30.91 14.56
CA ASN A 100 6.20 -29.68 14.61
C ASN A 100 5.25 -28.47 14.48
N LEU A 101 5.30 -27.55 15.43
CA LEU A 101 4.49 -26.35 15.45
C LEU A 101 5.38 -25.12 15.24
N ILE A 102 5.00 -24.27 14.28
CA ILE A 102 5.64 -22.99 14.02
C ILE A 102 4.60 -21.91 14.29
N VAL A 103 4.86 -21.05 15.27
CA VAL A 103 4.01 -19.89 15.56
C VAL A 103 4.84 -18.63 15.37
N GLU A 104 4.43 -17.76 14.45
CA GLU A 104 5.14 -16.51 14.17
C GLU A 104 4.17 -15.34 14.05
N GLN A 105 4.61 -14.18 14.54
CA GLN A 105 3.86 -12.93 14.44
C GLN A 105 4.50 -12.04 13.38
N PHE A 106 3.64 -11.47 12.54
CA PHE A 106 3.96 -10.55 11.47
C PHE A 106 3.19 -9.23 11.66
N GLU A 107 3.74 -8.16 11.11
CA GLU A 107 3.14 -6.83 11.12
C GLU A 107 2.92 -6.37 9.68
N ASP A 108 1.68 -5.96 9.38
CA ASP A 108 1.24 -5.39 8.11
C ASP A 108 1.74 -6.14 6.86
N GLN A 109 1.69 -7.48 6.89
CA GLN A 109 2.10 -8.31 5.75
C GLN A 109 0.93 -8.63 4.82
N ASP A 110 1.23 -8.85 3.54
CA ASP A 110 0.25 -9.34 2.57
C ASP A 110 -0.21 -10.76 2.95
N VAL A 111 -1.52 -10.97 3.04
CA VAL A 111 -2.11 -12.28 3.40
C VAL A 111 -1.71 -13.37 2.40
N ASN A 112 -1.55 -13.05 1.12
CA ASN A 112 -1.09 -14.00 0.11
C ASN A 112 0.39 -14.39 0.31
N LEU A 113 1.24 -13.46 0.78
CA LEU A 113 2.62 -13.79 1.14
C LEU A 113 2.65 -14.80 2.28
N LEU A 114 1.86 -14.59 3.33
CA LEU A 114 1.79 -15.52 4.47
C LEU A 114 1.23 -16.89 4.07
N LYS A 115 0.27 -16.93 3.13
CA LYS A 115 -0.18 -18.19 2.52
C LYS A 115 0.93 -18.89 1.74
N GLN A 116 1.71 -18.16 0.94
CA GLN A 116 2.86 -18.71 0.23
C GLN A 116 3.93 -19.25 1.18
N LEU A 117 4.19 -18.57 2.30
CA LEU A 117 5.08 -19.07 3.35
C LEU A 117 4.56 -20.39 3.94
N GLY A 118 3.26 -20.45 4.25
CA GLY A 118 2.62 -21.67 4.73
C GLY A 118 2.71 -22.82 3.72
N ASP A 119 2.50 -22.54 2.43
CA ASP A 119 2.67 -23.51 1.35
C ASP A 119 4.13 -23.98 1.21
N ALA A 120 5.11 -23.07 1.37
CA ALA A 120 6.53 -23.41 1.32
C ALA A 120 6.93 -24.32 2.49
N ILE A 121 6.43 -24.04 3.70
CA ILE A 121 6.60 -24.92 4.87
C ILE A 121 5.96 -26.28 4.60
N ARG A 122 4.73 -26.31 4.07
CA ARG A 122 4.03 -27.56 3.73
C ARG A 122 4.82 -28.43 2.74
N GLN A 123 5.52 -27.82 1.79
CA GLN A 123 6.30 -28.56 0.78
C GLN A 123 7.63 -29.08 1.31
N LYS A 124 8.23 -28.40 2.29
CA LYS A 124 9.58 -28.71 2.81
C LYS A 124 9.58 -29.55 4.09
N SER A 125 8.43 -29.74 4.72
CA SER A 125 8.31 -30.43 6.01
C SER A 125 7.16 -31.42 6.04
N GLU A 126 7.30 -32.42 6.91
CA GLU A 126 6.25 -33.38 7.24
C GLU A 126 5.81 -33.14 8.69
N GLN A 127 4.61 -33.62 9.04
CA GLN A 127 4.00 -33.48 10.36
C GLN A 127 4.08 -32.07 10.94
N THR A 128 3.91 -31.03 10.12
CA THR A 128 4.14 -29.63 10.53
C THR A 128 2.88 -28.79 10.43
N VAL A 129 2.66 -27.95 11.45
CA VAL A 129 1.61 -26.92 11.50
C VAL A 129 2.28 -25.55 11.59
N GLY A 130 2.02 -24.68 10.62
CA GLY A 130 2.39 -23.27 10.67
C GLY A 130 1.17 -22.42 11.05
N PHE A 131 1.30 -21.59 12.07
CA PHE A 131 0.28 -20.64 12.51
C PHE A 131 0.87 -19.24 12.54
N PHE A 132 0.37 -18.36 11.70
CA PHE A 132 0.88 -16.99 11.54
C PHE A 132 -0.18 -15.99 11.96
N VAL A 133 0.23 -15.04 12.80
CA VAL A 133 -0.60 -13.93 13.26
C VAL A 133 -0.13 -12.67 12.56
N ASN A 134 -1.01 -11.95 11.87
CA ASN A 134 -0.66 -10.73 11.15
C ASN A 134 -1.46 -9.54 11.70
N LEU A 135 -0.78 -8.62 12.36
CA LEU A 135 -1.37 -7.42 12.93
C LEU A 135 -1.41 -6.30 11.89
N LEU A 136 -2.61 -5.79 11.57
CA LEU A 136 -2.80 -4.68 10.65
C LEU A 136 -2.73 -3.32 11.37
N PRO A 137 -2.36 -2.23 10.66
CA PRO A 137 -2.25 -0.89 11.26
C PRO A 137 -3.55 -0.34 11.88
N ASP A 138 -4.71 -0.84 11.44
CA ASP A 138 -6.02 -0.44 11.95
C ASP A 138 -6.48 -1.25 13.18
N GLY A 139 -5.59 -2.08 13.74
CA GLY A 139 -5.86 -2.91 14.91
C GLY A 139 -6.57 -4.23 14.61
N ARG A 140 -6.87 -4.52 13.35
CA ARG A 140 -7.39 -5.84 12.96
C ARG A 140 -6.26 -6.87 12.94
N VAL A 141 -6.61 -8.14 13.17
CA VAL A 141 -5.69 -9.26 13.13
C VAL A 141 -6.16 -10.26 12.08
N ASN A 142 -5.23 -10.72 11.23
CA ASN A 142 -5.45 -11.84 10.33
C ASN A 142 -4.70 -13.07 10.83
N PHE A 143 -5.39 -14.21 10.89
CA PHE A 143 -4.79 -15.50 11.21
C PHE A 143 -4.63 -16.32 9.94
N ILE A 144 -3.44 -16.89 9.75
CA ILE A 144 -3.13 -17.79 8.64
C ILE A 144 -2.65 -19.10 9.26
N CYS A 145 -3.27 -20.22 8.90
CA CYS A 145 -2.82 -21.54 9.32
C CYS A 145 -2.53 -22.41 8.09
N ALA A 146 -1.39 -23.08 8.11
CA ALA A 146 -0.99 -24.09 7.15
C ALA A 146 -0.75 -25.40 7.90
N VAL A 147 -1.31 -26.49 7.39
CA VAL A 147 -1.16 -27.83 7.96
C VAL A 147 -0.67 -28.76 6.85
N THR A 148 0.30 -29.62 7.14
CA THR A 148 0.81 -30.58 6.16
C THR A 148 -0.20 -31.67 5.80
N ASP A 149 -0.13 -32.17 4.57
CA ASP A 149 -1.13 -33.09 4.00
C ASP A 149 -1.25 -34.41 4.79
N ASP A 150 -0.16 -34.86 5.38
CA ASP A 150 -0.06 -36.06 6.22
C ASP A 150 -0.80 -35.89 7.56
N LEU A 151 -0.78 -34.70 8.17
CA LEU A 151 -1.61 -34.39 9.35
C LEU A 151 -3.09 -34.31 9.00
N ILE A 152 -3.43 -33.73 7.84
CA ILE A 152 -4.80 -33.66 7.35
C ILE A 152 -5.34 -35.08 7.11
N LYS A 153 -4.57 -35.95 6.44
CA LYS A 153 -4.99 -37.33 6.11
C LYS A 153 -4.96 -38.26 7.32
N GLY A 154 -3.92 -38.17 8.16
CA GLY A 154 -3.67 -39.10 9.26
C GLY A 154 -4.42 -38.76 10.55
N ARG A 155 -4.58 -37.47 10.85
CA ARG A 155 -5.21 -37.00 12.11
C ARG A 155 -6.46 -36.15 11.88
N GLN A 156 -6.92 -35.99 10.63
CA GLN A 156 -8.08 -35.14 10.26
C GLN A 156 -7.96 -33.69 10.74
N LEU A 157 -6.72 -33.22 10.89
CA LEU A 157 -6.39 -31.91 11.45
C LEU A 157 -6.61 -30.85 10.36
N LYS A 158 -7.59 -29.97 10.53
CA LYS A 158 -7.97 -28.96 9.53
C LYS A 158 -7.51 -27.57 9.93
N ALA A 159 -6.80 -26.89 9.04
CA ALA A 159 -6.35 -25.51 9.23
C ALA A 159 -7.51 -24.54 9.57
N GLY A 160 -8.67 -24.72 8.93
CA GLY A 160 -9.84 -23.87 9.17
C GLY A 160 -10.46 -24.02 10.56
N ASP A 161 -10.32 -25.20 11.19
CA ASP A 161 -10.83 -25.42 12.55
C ASP A 161 -9.85 -24.86 13.58
N LEU A 162 -8.54 -24.99 13.35
CA LEU A 162 -7.50 -24.36 14.18
C LEU A 162 -7.61 -22.83 14.21
N VAL A 163 -7.87 -22.19 13.06
CA VAL A 163 -8.06 -20.74 13.00
C VAL A 163 -9.30 -20.30 13.79
N LYS A 164 -10.38 -21.10 13.80
CA LYS A 164 -11.60 -20.79 14.55
C LYS A 164 -11.41 -20.88 16.07
N GLU A 165 -10.61 -21.84 16.55
CA GLU A 165 -10.34 -21.98 17.98
C GLU A 165 -9.39 -20.87 18.49
N ALA A 166 -8.57 -20.29 17.61
CA ALA A 166 -7.62 -19.23 17.97
C ALA A 166 -8.19 -17.81 17.84
N ALA A 167 -9.31 -17.62 17.14
CA ALA A 167 -9.94 -16.33 16.86
C ALA A 167 -11.05 -15.99 17.88
#